data_AF-A0A7Y5CUS5-F1
#
_entry.id   AF-A0A7Y5CUS5-F1
#
_cell.length_a   1.000
_cell.length_b   1.000
_cell.length_c   1.000
_cell.angle_alpha   90.00
_cell.angle_beta   90.00
_cell.angle_gamma   90.00
#
_symmetry.space_group_name_H-M   'P 1'
#
loop_
_entity.id
_entity.type
_entity.pdbx_description
1 polymer ?
#
loop_
_entity_poly.entity_id
_entity_poly.type
_entity_poly.pdbx_seq_one_letter_code
_entity_poly.pdbx_strand_id
1 'polypeptide(L)'
;MSTRMLQLAARCLRRNSRRMAWPHALLLSAGCHLAGFLLLSLLAWLAGHPQIRFEPLHFELVSISGDAQNVSDQQTSVPEVQRTHRQIVPAERETQSHLAAPWQATTPDNLLQNADVHNSFVALPPEARRIRHSSAPLPVALPAPAPATLPLALPERRTLEQAVLKLAAQLPRRDSTFTVTENGKTYTMQVRHLPAKTPMDLDEIHFQISREEHGTALTTGIRLRRLAFSHFAQFVDYWNPAVALHDDELTGRFHSNSSIIVSRSGRTQPRFRGKVTTSAFEIKAGDRYTFIDRAAVFPAGLETGVPALRVPKNVSQLTPLPDSLVQRFDHEVWITFEREKTFSWRGSDPAPARQTRRLPRKPFLIFGEGKATLHVQGVVHGVVLVCARNKIVITGNLEYATPLAELWRSDDYLGLLSEGNIEIAPAHITGPGDLTIHAALFAKGEFRVRDFVHGHGQARLHLLGSLSAGTLSATEPRYATRIEFDQRFETRRPPHFPMTDRYEIARWDERWRFAGTAAE
;
A
#
# COMPACT_ATOMS: atom_id res chain seq x y z
N MET A 1 1.49 -29.21 -34.37
CA MET A 1 0.67 -30.42 -34.11
C MET A 1 0.64 -30.86 -32.63
N SER A 2 1.47 -30.35 -31.72
CA SER A 2 1.54 -30.88 -30.32
C SER A 2 0.44 -30.39 -29.37
N THR A 3 -0.20 -29.25 -29.63
CA THR A 3 -1.18 -28.65 -28.69
C THR A 3 -2.52 -29.39 -28.64
N ARG A 4 -2.95 -30.03 -29.75
CA ARG A 4 -4.20 -30.81 -29.79
C ARG A 4 -4.08 -32.17 -29.12
N MET A 5 -2.90 -32.81 -29.14
CA MET A 5 -2.69 -34.09 -28.44
C MET A 5 -2.63 -33.90 -26.92
N LEU A 6 -1.97 -32.84 -26.42
CA LEU A 6 -1.95 -32.52 -24.98
C LEU A 6 -3.34 -32.16 -24.42
N GLN A 7 -4.17 -31.47 -25.22
CA GLN A 7 -5.55 -31.19 -24.84
C GLN A 7 -6.46 -32.43 -24.88
N LEU A 8 -6.22 -33.40 -25.77
CA LEU A 8 -6.94 -34.68 -25.77
C LEU A 8 -6.56 -35.57 -24.58
N ALA A 9 -5.27 -35.65 -24.24
CA ALA A 9 -4.78 -36.40 -23.08
C ALA A 9 -5.34 -35.85 -21.76
N ALA A 10 -5.37 -34.51 -21.60
CA ALA A 10 -5.96 -33.86 -20.44
C ALA A 10 -7.49 -34.04 -20.35
N ARG A 11 -8.19 -34.15 -21.49
CA ARG A 11 -9.64 -34.45 -21.53
C ARG A 11 -9.95 -35.91 -21.17
N CYS A 12 -9.11 -36.87 -21.56
CA CYS A 12 -9.23 -38.27 -21.14
C CYS A 12 -9.00 -38.45 -19.64
N LEU A 13 -8.01 -37.76 -19.07
CA LEU A 13 -7.69 -37.85 -17.63
C LEU A 13 -8.77 -37.22 -16.73
N ARG A 14 -9.46 -36.15 -17.17
CA ARG A 14 -10.55 -35.54 -16.39
C ARG A 14 -11.87 -36.31 -16.42
N ARG A 15 -12.10 -37.17 -17.41
CA ARG A 15 -13.38 -37.89 -17.55
C ARG A 15 -13.43 -39.20 -16.73
N ASN A 16 -12.26 -39.77 -16.38
CA ASN A 16 -12.17 -41.09 -15.73
C ASN A 16 -11.65 -41.08 -14.28
N SER A 17 -11.33 -39.93 -13.69
CA SER A 17 -10.70 -39.85 -12.36
C SER A 17 -11.59 -40.21 -11.17
N ARG A 18 -12.90 -40.47 -11.38
CA ARG A 18 -13.80 -40.90 -10.29
C ARG A 18 -13.85 -42.41 -10.03
N ARG A 19 -13.13 -43.25 -10.80
CA ARG A 19 -13.14 -44.73 -10.62
C ARG A 19 -11.82 -45.43 -10.92
N MET A 20 -10.67 -44.77 -10.83
CA MET A 20 -9.38 -45.44 -11.01
C MET A 20 -8.79 -45.83 -9.65
N ALA A 21 -8.70 -47.13 -9.39
CA ALA A 21 -7.99 -47.65 -8.23
C ALA A 21 -6.51 -47.26 -8.32
N TRP A 22 -5.94 -46.86 -7.18
CA TRP A 22 -4.55 -46.43 -7.00
C TRP A 22 -3.47 -47.21 -7.81
N PRO A 23 -3.51 -48.56 -7.94
CA PRO A 23 -2.51 -49.29 -8.72
C PRO A 23 -2.51 -48.93 -10.22
N HIS A 24 -3.63 -48.50 -10.79
CA HIS A 24 -3.69 -48.13 -12.20
C HIS A 24 -3.14 -46.74 -12.48
N ALA A 25 -3.24 -45.82 -11.52
CA ALA A 25 -2.63 -44.49 -11.64
C ALA A 25 -1.09 -44.56 -11.62
N LEU A 26 -0.54 -45.47 -10.80
CA LEU A 26 0.91 -45.72 -10.74
C LEU A 26 1.44 -46.34 -12.03
N LEU A 27 0.77 -47.34 -12.58
CA LEU A 27 1.13 -47.96 -13.87
C LEU A 27 1.07 -46.94 -15.02
N LEU A 28 0.05 -46.06 -15.03
CA LEU A 28 -0.08 -45.03 -16.07
C LEU A 28 1.04 -43.98 -15.98
N SER A 29 1.40 -43.58 -14.76
CA SER A 29 2.50 -42.64 -14.51
C SER A 29 3.84 -43.23 -14.93
N ALA A 30 4.14 -44.47 -14.52
CA ALA A 30 5.35 -45.19 -14.91
C ALA A 30 5.45 -45.35 -16.45
N GLY A 31 4.33 -45.66 -17.10
CA GLY A 31 4.26 -45.74 -18.57
C GLY A 31 4.55 -44.41 -19.27
N CYS A 32 4.02 -43.29 -18.75
CA CYS A 32 4.29 -41.95 -19.31
C CYS A 32 5.75 -41.54 -19.16
N HIS A 33 6.38 -41.85 -18.01
CA HIS A 33 7.79 -41.57 -17.78
C HIS A 33 8.71 -42.41 -18.68
N LEU A 34 8.41 -43.70 -18.85
CA LEU A 34 9.16 -44.57 -19.75
C LEU A 34 9.07 -44.09 -21.22
N ALA A 35 7.87 -43.71 -21.67
CA ALA A 35 7.67 -43.18 -23.02
C ALA A 35 8.41 -41.85 -23.24
N GLY A 36 8.40 -40.95 -22.25
CA GLY A 36 9.16 -39.69 -22.30
C GLY A 36 10.67 -39.91 -22.38
N PHE A 37 11.19 -40.87 -21.60
CA PHE A 37 12.61 -41.22 -21.61
C PHE A 37 13.05 -41.83 -22.96
N LEU A 38 12.24 -42.72 -23.53
CA LEU A 38 12.50 -43.31 -24.85
C LEU A 38 12.48 -42.25 -25.97
N LEU A 39 11.55 -41.29 -25.91
CA LEU A 39 11.48 -40.19 -26.86
C LEU A 39 12.71 -39.27 -26.78
N LEU A 40 13.14 -38.91 -25.57
CA LEU A 40 14.36 -38.11 -25.34
C LEU A 40 15.62 -38.84 -25.83
N SER A 41 15.71 -40.15 -25.58
CA SER A 41 16.82 -40.98 -26.06
C SER A 41 16.85 -41.05 -27.61
N LEU A 42 15.68 -41.18 -28.25
CA LEU A 42 15.57 -41.18 -29.71
C LEU A 42 15.98 -39.82 -30.31
N LEU A 43 15.56 -38.71 -29.69
CA LEU A 43 15.94 -37.37 -30.12
C LEU A 43 17.44 -37.10 -29.95
N ALA A 44 18.05 -37.57 -28.86
CA ALA A 44 19.50 -37.48 -28.64
C ALA A 44 20.29 -38.28 -29.68
N TRP A 45 19.80 -39.47 -30.05
CA TRP A 45 20.39 -40.30 -31.09
C TRP A 45 20.31 -39.63 -32.48
N LEU A 46 19.15 -39.09 -32.84
CA LEU A 46 18.95 -38.35 -34.09
C LEU A 46 19.81 -37.08 -34.19
N ALA A 47 20.13 -36.46 -33.06
CA ALA A 47 20.98 -35.27 -32.99
C ALA A 47 22.50 -35.58 -33.00
N GLY A 48 22.91 -36.84 -33.19
CA GLY A 48 24.33 -37.22 -33.25
C GLY A 48 25.05 -37.23 -31.90
N HIS A 49 24.30 -37.29 -30.79
CA HIS A 49 24.85 -37.35 -29.43
C HIS A 49 24.49 -38.68 -28.73
N PRO A 50 25.05 -39.83 -29.16
CA PRO A 50 24.69 -41.15 -28.62
C PRO A 50 25.19 -41.41 -27.19
N GLN A 51 25.91 -40.46 -26.57
CA GLN A 51 26.60 -40.63 -25.28
C GLN A 51 26.05 -39.73 -24.17
N ILE A 52 24.82 -39.23 -24.26
CA ILE A 52 24.22 -38.46 -23.15
C ILE A 52 23.96 -39.42 -21.98
N ARG A 53 24.81 -39.33 -20.95
CA ARG A 53 24.58 -39.98 -19.66
C ARG A 53 23.59 -39.11 -18.87
N PHE A 54 22.39 -39.63 -18.64
CA PHE A 54 21.44 -39.03 -17.71
C PHE A 54 21.80 -39.51 -16.29
N GLU A 55 22.03 -38.60 -15.36
CA GLU A 55 22.15 -38.97 -13.95
C GLU A 55 20.84 -39.59 -13.44
N PRO A 56 20.89 -40.63 -12.59
CA PRO A 56 19.69 -41.24 -12.04
C PRO A 56 18.92 -40.22 -11.20
N LEU A 57 17.68 -39.95 -11.60
CA LEU A 57 16.72 -39.19 -10.81
C LEU A 57 16.31 -40.04 -9.60
N HIS A 58 16.79 -39.66 -8.41
CA HIS A 58 16.31 -40.21 -7.15
C HIS A 58 14.94 -39.60 -6.82
N PHE A 59 13.92 -40.45 -6.73
CA PHE A 59 12.59 -40.06 -6.25
C PHE A 59 12.47 -40.46 -4.78
N GLU A 60 12.43 -39.47 -3.90
CA GLU A 60 12.14 -39.68 -2.47
C GLU A 60 10.62 -39.69 -2.28
N LEU A 61 10.06 -40.85 -1.95
CA LEU A 61 8.62 -41.01 -1.71
C LEU A 61 8.32 -40.53 -0.28
N VAL A 62 7.80 -39.31 -0.15
CA VAL A 62 7.29 -38.81 1.14
C VAL A 62 5.98 -39.54 1.45
N SER A 63 6.06 -40.55 2.32
CA SER A 63 4.89 -41.20 2.92
C SER A 63 4.28 -40.29 3.97
N ILE A 64 3.08 -39.77 3.73
CA ILE A 64 2.26 -39.13 4.78
C ILE A 64 1.52 -40.26 5.49
N SER A 65 2.17 -40.85 6.49
CA SER A 65 1.54 -41.73 7.48
C SER A 65 0.91 -40.86 8.55
N GLY A 66 -0.41 -40.66 8.47
CA GLY A 66 -1.20 -40.13 9.58
C GLY A 66 -1.66 -41.29 10.46
N ASP A 67 -1.12 -41.36 11.68
CA ASP A 67 -1.53 -42.31 12.71
C ASP A 67 -3.02 -42.15 13.03
N ALA A 68 -3.81 -43.17 12.70
CA ALA A 68 -5.13 -43.38 13.24
C ALA A 68 -4.99 -44.30 14.47
N GLN A 69 -4.99 -43.71 15.66
CA GLN A 69 -5.21 -44.45 16.89
C GLN A 69 -6.71 -44.51 17.22
N ASN A 70 -7.14 -45.75 17.47
CA ASN A 70 -8.45 -46.19 17.90
C ASN A 70 -9.00 -45.41 19.10
N VAL A 71 -10.24 -44.96 19.02
CA VAL A 71 -11.13 -44.86 20.19
C VAL A 71 -12.42 -45.61 19.84
N SER A 72 -12.67 -46.60 20.68
CA SER A 72 -13.75 -47.58 20.66
C SER A 72 -15.14 -46.95 20.71
N ASP A 73 -16.09 -47.68 20.13
CA ASP A 73 -17.53 -47.53 20.25
C ASP A 73 -17.98 -47.27 21.69
N GLN A 74 -18.76 -46.19 21.87
CA GLN A 74 -19.80 -46.15 22.88
C GLN A 74 -21.03 -45.45 22.32
N GLN A 75 -21.99 -46.30 21.99
CA GLN A 75 -23.36 -46.00 21.63
C GLN A 75 -24.04 -45.34 22.85
N THR A 76 -24.36 -44.05 22.77
CA THR A 76 -25.23 -43.38 23.75
C THR A 76 -26.36 -42.70 23.01
N SER A 77 -27.56 -43.20 23.28
CA SER A 77 -28.85 -42.66 22.85
C SER A 77 -29.03 -41.21 23.30
N VAL A 78 -29.29 -40.32 22.34
CA VAL A 78 -29.78 -38.96 22.62
C VAL A 78 -31.31 -38.97 22.52
N PRO A 79 -32.04 -38.50 23.54
CA PRO A 79 -33.49 -38.43 23.51
C PRO A 79 -33.99 -37.29 22.63
N GLU A 80 -35.11 -37.58 21.98
CA GLU A 80 -35.98 -36.72 21.20
C GLU A 80 -36.42 -35.48 22.01
N VAL A 81 -35.90 -34.31 21.64
CA VAL A 81 -36.37 -33.03 22.19
C VAL A 81 -37.55 -32.54 21.35
N GLN A 82 -38.71 -32.55 22.01
CA GLN A 82 -39.98 -32.05 21.52
C GLN A 82 -39.87 -30.59 21.03
N ARG A 83 -40.27 -30.39 19.76
CA ARG A 83 -40.56 -29.08 19.19
C ARG A 83 -41.79 -28.49 19.87
N THR A 84 -41.61 -27.49 20.72
CA THR A 84 -42.69 -26.60 21.14
C THR A 84 -42.82 -25.45 20.15
N HIS A 85 -43.95 -25.47 19.45
CA HIS A 85 -44.45 -24.42 18.59
C HIS A 85 -44.82 -23.23 19.48
N ARG A 86 -44.11 -22.10 19.35
CA ARG A 86 -44.48 -20.83 20.01
C ARG A 86 -44.88 -19.82 18.95
N GLN A 87 -46.19 -19.55 18.90
CA GLN A 87 -46.82 -18.49 18.13
C GLN A 87 -46.14 -17.14 18.44
N ILE A 88 -45.67 -16.47 17.40
CA ILE A 88 -45.28 -15.07 17.46
C ILE A 88 -46.50 -14.26 17.03
N VAL A 89 -47.03 -13.47 17.97
CA VAL A 89 -48.03 -12.44 17.76
C VAL A 89 -47.37 -11.26 17.03
N PRO A 90 -47.97 -10.70 15.98
CA PRO A 90 -47.41 -9.56 15.26
C PRO A 90 -47.61 -8.27 16.06
N ALA A 91 -46.52 -7.57 16.38
CA ALA A 91 -46.58 -6.22 16.92
C ALA A 91 -46.72 -5.21 15.76
N GLU A 92 -47.65 -4.28 15.95
CA GLU A 92 -48.08 -3.26 15.01
C GLU A 92 -46.96 -2.32 14.57
N ARG A 93 -47.01 -1.98 13.27
CA ARG A 93 -46.23 -0.92 12.64
C ARG A 93 -46.84 0.43 13.00
N GLU A 94 -46.09 1.27 13.70
CA GLU A 94 -46.26 2.72 13.57
C GLU A 94 -45.29 3.26 12.52
N THR A 95 -45.90 3.62 11.41
CA THR A 95 -45.30 4.34 10.28
C THR A 95 -45.40 5.83 10.59
N GLN A 96 -44.26 6.52 10.74
CA GLN A 96 -44.21 7.97 10.51
C GLN A 96 -43.11 8.27 9.50
N SER A 97 -43.59 8.63 8.31
CA SER A 97 -42.83 9.06 7.15
C SER A 97 -42.42 10.51 7.32
N HIS A 98 -41.12 10.80 7.25
CA HIS A 98 -40.63 12.11 6.83
C HIS A 98 -39.80 11.93 5.55
N LEU A 99 -40.46 12.20 4.43
CA LEU A 99 -39.88 12.35 3.11
C LEU A 99 -39.05 13.65 3.07
N ALA A 100 -37.75 13.54 2.86
CA ALA A 100 -36.91 14.63 2.39
C ALA A 100 -36.48 14.34 0.95
N ALA A 101 -36.99 15.16 0.03
CA ALA A 101 -36.70 15.13 -1.39
C ALA A 101 -35.35 15.85 -1.70
N PRO A 102 -34.82 15.68 -2.92
CA PRO A 102 -33.38 15.75 -3.20
C PRO A 102 -32.86 17.16 -3.44
N TRP A 103 -31.59 17.36 -3.07
CA TRP A 103 -30.83 18.58 -3.28
C TRP A 103 -30.58 18.82 -4.78
N GLN A 104 -31.13 19.91 -5.30
CA GLN A 104 -30.80 20.47 -6.60
C GLN A 104 -29.48 21.24 -6.52
N ALA A 105 -28.58 20.97 -7.45
CA ALA A 105 -27.37 21.74 -7.67
C ALA A 105 -27.71 23.06 -8.37
N THR A 106 -27.47 24.19 -7.71
CA THR A 106 -27.45 25.51 -8.33
C THR A 106 -26.01 25.98 -8.50
N THR A 107 -25.60 26.16 -9.75
CA THR A 107 -24.51 27.02 -10.19
C THR A 107 -24.80 28.49 -9.85
N PRO A 108 -23.77 29.34 -9.75
CA PRO A 108 -23.95 30.73 -10.11
C PRO A 108 -22.89 31.19 -11.13
N ASP A 109 -23.38 31.63 -12.28
CA ASP A 109 -22.68 32.54 -13.18
C ASP A 109 -23.48 33.86 -13.25
N ASN A 110 -22.73 34.97 -13.19
CA ASN A 110 -23.03 36.33 -13.67
C ASN A 110 -24.19 37.13 -13.02
N LEU A 111 -23.88 38.29 -12.42
CA LEU A 111 -23.81 39.58 -13.14
C LEU A 111 -23.50 40.78 -12.21
N LEU A 112 -22.75 41.70 -12.82
CA LEU A 112 -22.52 43.10 -12.53
C LEU A 112 -23.74 43.90 -12.04
N GLN A 113 -23.51 44.82 -11.09
CA GLN A 113 -23.85 46.26 -11.11
C GLN A 113 -24.10 46.77 -9.67
N ASN A 114 -23.23 47.64 -9.16
CA ASN A 114 -23.63 49.00 -8.81
C ASN A 114 -22.43 49.84 -8.34
N ALA A 115 -22.45 51.08 -8.81
CA ALA A 115 -21.46 52.10 -8.60
C ALA A 115 -21.70 52.88 -7.29
N ASP A 116 -20.61 53.54 -6.87
CA ASP A 116 -20.55 54.87 -6.26
C ASP A 116 -20.73 55.09 -4.74
N VAL A 117 -19.59 55.47 -4.15
CA VAL A 117 -19.34 56.72 -3.39
C VAL A 117 -19.66 56.73 -1.86
N HIS A 118 -18.60 56.70 -1.03
CA HIS A 118 -18.12 57.89 -0.30
C HIS A 118 -16.80 57.68 0.47
N ASN A 119 -15.94 58.69 0.36
CA ASN A 119 -14.68 58.91 1.06
C ASN A 119 -14.86 59.04 2.57
N SER A 120 -13.86 58.57 3.34
CA SER A 120 -13.38 59.22 4.56
C SER A 120 -12.00 58.70 4.94
N PHE A 121 -10.98 59.47 4.58
CA PHE A 121 -9.61 59.35 5.09
C PHE A 121 -9.55 60.00 6.48
N VAL A 122 -9.16 59.23 7.49
CA VAL A 122 -8.77 59.75 8.81
C VAL A 122 -7.24 59.83 8.85
N ALA A 123 -6.73 61.04 8.99
CA ALA A 123 -5.31 61.34 9.14
C ALA A 123 -4.81 60.98 10.54
N LEU A 124 -3.60 60.40 10.60
CA LEU A 124 -2.80 60.25 11.83
C LEU A 124 -1.77 61.39 11.93
N PRO A 125 -1.41 61.82 13.15
CA PRO A 125 -0.58 63.00 13.42
C PRO A 125 0.92 62.80 13.14
N PRO A 126 1.70 63.91 13.01
CA PRO A 126 3.11 63.86 12.59
C PRO A 126 4.05 63.66 13.78
N GLU A 127 4.76 62.53 13.84
CA GLU A 127 5.88 62.33 14.77
C GLU A 127 7.24 62.64 14.13
N ALA A 128 7.90 63.64 14.71
CA ALA A 128 9.33 63.92 14.82
C ALA A 128 10.30 63.18 13.87
N ARG A 129 10.87 63.95 12.92
CA ARG A 129 12.13 63.65 12.23
C ARG A 129 13.28 63.47 13.24
N ARG A 130 13.65 62.22 13.52
CA ARG A 130 15.02 61.90 13.95
C ARG A 130 15.92 61.79 12.73
N ILE A 131 16.88 62.71 12.63
CA ILE A 131 18.01 62.62 11.70
C ILE A 131 18.82 61.38 12.10
N ARG A 132 18.73 60.30 11.31
CA ARG A 132 19.68 59.19 11.39
C ARG A 132 20.89 59.56 10.53
N HIS A 133 22.05 59.56 11.15
CA HIS A 133 23.33 59.61 10.47
C HIS A 133 23.41 58.49 9.43
N SER A 134 23.70 58.89 8.19
CA SER A 134 23.92 58.03 7.04
C SER A 134 25.15 57.15 7.28
N SER A 135 24.93 55.92 7.74
CA SER A 135 25.91 54.85 7.58
C SER A 135 25.99 54.51 6.09
N ALA A 136 27.20 54.63 5.52
CA ALA A 136 27.48 54.30 4.13
C ALA A 136 26.87 52.94 3.74
N PRO A 137 26.29 52.80 2.53
CA PRO A 137 25.80 51.52 2.07
C PRO A 137 26.97 50.53 1.99
N LEU A 138 26.84 49.41 2.70
CA LEU A 138 27.70 48.25 2.49
C LEU A 138 27.66 47.90 0.99
N PRO A 139 28.81 47.60 0.35
CA PRO A 139 28.82 47.19 -1.05
C PRO A 139 27.92 45.96 -1.20
N VAL A 140 26.87 46.11 -2.01
CA VAL A 140 26.04 44.99 -2.46
C VAL A 140 26.97 44.09 -3.26
N ALA A 141 27.33 42.94 -2.70
CA ALA A 141 28.07 41.92 -3.43
C ALA A 141 27.25 41.56 -4.68
N LEU A 142 27.84 41.81 -5.86
CA LEU A 142 27.26 41.37 -7.13
C LEU A 142 26.98 39.85 -7.03
N PRO A 143 25.81 39.37 -7.46
CA PRO A 143 25.56 37.94 -7.48
C PRO A 143 26.64 37.27 -8.33
N ALA A 144 27.32 36.29 -7.73
CA ALA A 144 28.35 35.52 -8.43
C ALA A 144 27.78 34.99 -9.76
N PRO A 145 28.56 35.05 -10.86
CA PRO A 145 28.10 34.56 -12.15
C PRO A 145 27.69 33.08 -12.02
N ALA A 146 26.50 32.75 -12.55
CA ALA A 146 26.02 31.38 -12.53
C ALA A 146 27.01 30.48 -13.29
N PRO A 147 27.34 29.28 -12.76
CA PRO A 147 28.28 28.38 -13.41
C PRO A 147 27.77 28.03 -14.82
N ALA A 148 28.69 27.99 -15.79
CA ALA A 148 28.34 27.59 -17.15
C ALA A 148 27.69 26.19 -17.13
N THR A 149 26.65 25.99 -17.94
CA THR A 149 25.93 24.72 -18.03
C THR A 149 25.73 24.27 -19.47
N LEU A 150 25.72 22.95 -19.69
CA LEU A 150 25.43 22.31 -20.97
C LEU A 150 24.22 21.36 -20.79
N PRO A 151 23.17 21.44 -21.63
CA PRO A 151 22.01 20.55 -21.50
C PRO A 151 22.39 19.08 -21.76
N LEU A 152 21.76 18.14 -21.04
CA LEU A 152 21.88 16.71 -21.33
C LEU A 152 21.07 16.35 -22.59
N ALA A 153 21.69 15.68 -23.55
CA ALA A 153 20.97 15.15 -24.71
C ALA A 153 19.94 14.08 -24.28
N LEU A 154 18.77 14.05 -24.93
CA LEU A 154 17.67 13.14 -24.54
C LEU A 154 18.06 11.64 -24.49
N PRO A 155 18.85 11.10 -25.44
CA PRO A 155 19.31 9.71 -25.35
C PRO A 155 20.19 9.47 -24.12
N GLU A 156 21.15 10.37 -23.87
CA GLU A 156 22.03 10.31 -22.70
C GLU A 156 21.25 10.40 -21.39
N ARG A 157 20.25 11.29 -21.34
CA ARG A 157 19.33 11.41 -20.21
C ARG A 157 18.64 10.07 -19.92
N ARG A 158 18.02 9.43 -20.91
CA ARG A 158 17.33 8.14 -20.69
C ARG A 158 18.29 7.06 -20.20
N THR A 159 19.51 7.01 -20.74
CA THR A 159 20.54 6.06 -20.31
C THR A 159 20.94 6.28 -18.85
N LEU A 160 21.22 7.53 -18.45
CA LEU A 160 21.59 7.84 -17.07
C LEU A 160 20.44 7.57 -16.08
N GLU A 161 19.21 7.90 -16.46
CA GLU A 161 18.02 7.59 -15.65
C GLU A 161 17.89 6.07 -15.40
N GLN A 162 17.99 5.26 -16.46
CA GLN A 162 17.94 3.80 -16.33
C GLN A 162 19.09 3.24 -15.49
N ALA A 163 20.32 3.71 -15.73
CA ALA A 163 21.50 3.28 -14.99
C ALA A 163 21.37 3.59 -13.49
N VAL A 164 20.91 4.81 -13.15
CA VAL A 164 20.76 5.27 -11.77
C VAL A 164 19.64 4.52 -11.06
N LEU A 165 18.49 4.31 -11.69
CA LEU A 165 17.39 3.53 -11.10
C LEU A 165 17.78 2.06 -10.89
N LYS A 166 18.47 1.45 -11.87
CA LYS A 166 18.99 0.08 -11.76
C LYS A 166 19.99 -0.05 -10.63
N LEU A 167 20.93 0.89 -10.53
CA LEU A 167 21.94 0.91 -9.47
C LEU A 167 21.27 1.08 -8.10
N ALA A 168 20.37 2.05 -7.94
CA ALA A 168 19.67 2.34 -6.69
C ALA A 168 18.93 1.13 -6.10
N ALA A 169 18.38 0.25 -6.92
CA ALA A 169 17.72 -0.98 -6.48
C ALA A 169 18.67 -2.02 -5.84
N GLN A 170 19.98 -1.91 -6.10
CA GLN A 170 21.00 -2.88 -5.70
C GLN A 170 22.03 -2.31 -4.72
N LEU A 171 21.95 -1.01 -4.40
CA LEU A 171 22.95 -0.34 -3.59
C LEU A 171 23.00 -0.86 -2.14
N PRO A 172 24.20 -1.05 -1.58
CA PRO A 172 24.36 -1.13 -0.13
C PRO A 172 23.96 0.21 0.50
N ARG A 173 23.47 0.21 1.75
CA ARG A 173 23.07 1.45 2.46
C ARG A 173 24.28 2.21 3.01
N ARG A 174 25.23 2.57 2.15
CA ARG A 174 26.44 3.32 2.48
C ARG A 174 26.98 4.04 1.26
N ASP A 175 27.66 5.16 1.50
CA ASP A 175 28.29 5.94 0.45
C ASP A 175 29.23 5.06 -0.38
N SER A 176 29.16 5.23 -1.70
CA SER A 176 29.79 4.33 -2.67
C SER A 176 30.09 5.08 -3.98
N THR A 177 31.07 4.60 -4.73
CA THR A 177 31.44 5.15 -6.05
C THR A 177 31.38 4.05 -7.08
N PHE A 178 30.78 4.34 -8.23
CA PHE A 178 30.63 3.40 -9.35
C PHE A 178 31.10 4.03 -10.64
N THR A 179 31.59 3.21 -11.55
CA THR A 179 31.93 3.62 -12.92
C THR A 179 31.08 2.82 -13.89
N VAL A 180 30.40 3.52 -14.80
CA VAL A 180 29.53 2.94 -15.82
C VAL A 180 30.00 3.43 -17.17
N THR A 181 30.23 2.53 -18.12
CA THR A 181 30.56 2.87 -19.50
C THR A 181 29.37 2.52 -20.39
N GLU A 182 28.84 3.51 -21.09
CA GLU A 182 27.67 3.39 -21.97
C GLU A 182 27.92 4.21 -23.25
N ASN A 183 27.72 3.60 -24.42
CA ASN A 183 27.96 4.23 -25.73
C ASN A 183 29.36 4.87 -25.88
N GLY A 184 30.40 4.21 -25.35
CA GLY A 184 31.77 4.70 -25.41
C GLY A 184 32.09 5.87 -24.45
N LYS A 185 31.12 6.30 -23.64
CA LYS A 185 31.30 7.33 -22.61
C LYS A 185 31.38 6.69 -21.23
N THR A 186 32.36 7.10 -20.44
CA THR A 186 32.54 6.64 -19.06
C THR A 186 32.03 7.68 -18.08
N TYR A 187 31.14 7.26 -17.20
CA TYR A 187 30.53 8.05 -16.14
C TYR A 187 31.02 7.53 -14.79
N THR A 188 31.43 8.43 -13.91
CA THR A 188 31.68 8.14 -12.50
C THR A 188 30.50 8.66 -11.69
N MET A 189 29.91 7.80 -10.87
CA MET A 189 28.76 8.11 -10.03
C MET A 189 29.18 8.02 -8.56
N GLN A 190 29.24 9.15 -7.88
CA GLN A 190 29.41 9.22 -6.43
C GLN A 190 28.03 9.22 -5.79
N VAL A 191 27.82 8.31 -4.85
CA VAL A 191 26.53 8.07 -4.20
C VAL A 191 26.64 8.46 -2.74
N ARG A 192 25.74 9.34 -2.31
CA ARG A 192 25.60 9.74 -0.90
C ARG A 192 24.22 9.36 -0.38
N HIS A 193 24.18 8.62 0.72
CA HIS A 193 22.93 8.27 1.40
C HIS A 193 22.53 9.36 2.40
N LEU A 194 21.28 9.78 2.33
CA LEU A 194 20.70 10.81 3.18
C LEU A 194 19.53 10.17 3.95
N PRO A 195 19.76 9.59 5.15
CA PRO A 195 18.70 8.96 5.92
C PRO A 195 17.65 9.98 6.37
N ALA A 196 16.41 9.52 6.60
CA ALA A 196 15.34 10.32 7.18
C ALA A 196 15.79 11.02 8.47
N LYS A 197 15.62 12.35 8.57
CA LYS A 197 16.05 13.15 9.73
C LYS A 197 15.02 13.10 10.86
N THR A 198 13.74 12.99 10.50
CA THR A 198 12.63 12.79 11.44
C THR A 198 11.93 11.45 11.21
N PRO A 199 11.14 10.96 12.19
CA PRO A 199 10.29 9.76 12.00
C PRO A 199 9.33 9.82 10.82
N MET A 200 9.03 11.01 10.31
CA MET A 200 8.09 11.26 9.22
C MET A 200 8.79 11.55 7.89
N ASP A 201 10.10 11.75 7.90
CA ASP A 201 10.85 12.00 6.66
C ASP A 201 11.08 10.69 5.89
N LEU A 202 11.49 10.87 4.63
CA LEU A 202 11.82 9.81 3.69
C LEU A 202 13.34 9.73 3.52
N ASP A 203 13.85 8.53 3.25
CA ASP A 203 15.26 8.35 2.90
C ASP A 203 15.50 8.91 1.49
N GLU A 204 16.64 9.56 1.29
CA GLU A 204 17.09 10.03 -0.02
C GLU A 204 18.46 9.45 -0.39
N ILE A 205 18.73 9.38 -1.69
CA ILE A 205 20.05 9.09 -2.25
C ILE A 205 20.40 10.21 -3.22
N HIS A 206 21.58 10.78 -3.08
CA HIS A 206 22.11 11.77 -4.01
C HIS A 206 23.21 11.13 -4.86
N PHE A 207 22.98 11.11 -6.17
CA PHE A 207 23.97 10.75 -7.17
C PHE A 207 24.60 12.02 -7.72
N GLN A 208 25.91 12.14 -7.54
CA GLN A 208 26.72 13.09 -8.26
C GLN A 208 27.43 12.35 -9.39
N ILE A 209 27.00 12.63 -10.62
CA ILE A 209 27.49 11.97 -11.82
C ILE A 209 28.51 12.89 -12.47
N SER A 210 29.68 12.37 -12.80
CA SER A 210 30.73 13.08 -13.52
C SER A 210 31.20 12.33 -14.75
N ARG A 211 31.60 13.06 -15.79
CA ARG A 211 32.31 12.53 -16.96
C ARG A 211 33.40 13.50 -17.37
N GLU A 212 34.38 13.01 -18.12
CA GLU A 212 35.40 13.86 -18.75
C GLU A 212 35.15 13.93 -20.25
N GLU A 213 35.22 15.13 -20.81
CA GLU A 213 35.03 15.38 -22.23
C GLU A 213 36.07 16.42 -22.68
N HIS A 214 36.99 16.03 -23.57
CA HIS A 214 38.09 16.88 -24.05
C HIS A 214 38.92 17.54 -22.93
N GLY A 215 39.27 16.78 -21.88
CA GLY A 215 40.02 17.30 -20.73
C GLY A 215 39.19 18.15 -19.75
N THR A 216 37.90 18.29 -20.00
CA THR A 216 36.99 19.06 -19.15
C THR A 216 36.07 18.15 -18.37
N ALA A 217 36.08 18.27 -17.04
CA ALA A 217 35.18 17.52 -16.18
C ALA A 217 33.79 18.16 -16.14
N LEU A 218 32.76 17.35 -16.39
CA LEU A 218 31.36 17.73 -16.38
C LEU A 218 30.65 16.98 -15.25
N THR A 219 29.75 17.65 -14.53
CA THR A 219 29.01 17.07 -13.39
C THR A 219 27.50 17.35 -13.46
N THR A 220 26.67 16.43 -12.98
CA THR A 220 25.22 16.61 -12.81
C THR A 220 24.76 15.91 -11.54
N GLY A 221 23.73 16.46 -10.86
CA GLY A 221 23.13 15.85 -9.67
C GLY A 221 21.77 15.20 -9.95
N ILE A 222 21.54 14.00 -9.41
CA ILE A 222 20.23 13.34 -9.36
C ILE A 222 19.92 12.97 -7.91
N ARG A 223 18.75 13.38 -7.42
CA ARG A 223 18.22 12.96 -6.12
C ARG A 223 17.12 11.95 -6.31
N LEU A 224 17.28 10.82 -5.63
CA LEU A 224 16.31 9.76 -5.57
C LEU A 224 15.70 9.74 -4.17
N ARG A 225 14.40 9.51 -4.12
CA ARG A 225 13.65 9.38 -2.88
C ARG A 225 13.16 7.96 -2.74
N ARG A 226 13.35 7.39 -1.56
CA ARG A 226 12.83 6.08 -1.21
C ARG A 226 11.35 6.17 -0.90
N LEU A 227 10.56 5.34 -1.56
CA LEU A 227 9.12 5.33 -1.35
C LEU A 227 8.76 4.62 -0.05
N ALA A 228 7.84 5.22 0.71
CA ALA A 228 7.18 4.53 1.82
C ALA A 228 6.01 3.67 1.31
N PHE A 229 5.62 2.64 2.07
CA PHE A 229 4.39 1.90 1.76
C PHE A 229 3.16 2.80 1.77
N SER A 230 3.19 3.88 2.56
CA SER A 230 2.15 4.91 2.55
C SER A 230 2.09 5.75 1.26
N HIS A 231 3.01 5.57 0.30
CA HIS A 231 2.93 6.23 -1.02
C HIS A 231 1.99 5.48 -2.00
N PHE A 232 1.51 4.31 -1.61
CA PHE A 232 0.56 3.54 -2.40
C PHE A 232 -0.82 3.74 -1.81
N ALA A 233 -1.80 4.11 -2.63
CA ALA A 233 -3.21 4.05 -2.23
C ALA A 233 -3.51 2.63 -1.77
N GLN A 234 -3.05 1.63 -2.54
CA GLN A 234 -3.08 0.24 -2.13
C GLN A 234 -1.83 -0.52 -2.57
N PHE A 235 -1.27 -1.29 -1.64
CA PHE A 235 -0.24 -2.29 -1.86
C PHE A 235 -0.69 -3.65 -1.31
N VAL A 236 -0.52 -4.72 -2.09
CA VAL A 236 -0.80 -6.10 -1.65
C VAL A 236 0.38 -7.01 -2.01
N ASP A 237 0.92 -7.74 -1.04
CA ASP A 237 2.02 -8.68 -1.28
C ASP A 237 1.52 -9.95 -1.99
N TYR A 238 0.48 -10.58 -1.46
CA TYR A 238 -0.17 -11.72 -2.08
C TYR A 238 -1.68 -11.48 -2.17
N TRP A 239 -2.13 -11.26 -3.39
CA TRP A 239 -3.55 -11.11 -3.71
C TRP A 239 -4.27 -12.44 -3.52
N ASN A 240 -5.24 -12.46 -2.61
CA ASN A 240 -6.07 -13.63 -2.36
C ASN A 240 -6.89 -14.00 -3.62
N PRO A 241 -6.73 -15.21 -4.19
CA PRO A 241 -7.43 -15.60 -5.41
C PRO A 241 -8.95 -15.79 -5.23
N ALA A 242 -9.46 -15.75 -4.00
CA ALA A 242 -10.89 -15.74 -3.72
C ALA A 242 -11.50 -14.32 -3.67
N VAL A 243 -10.67 -13.27 -3.79
CA VAL A 243 -11.09 -11.87 -3.70
C VAL A 243 -10.97 -11.25 -5.08
N ALA A 244 -12.10 -10.78 -5.61
CA ALA A 244 -12.15 -10.00 -6.84
C ALA A 244 -12.44 -8.54 -6.53
N LEU A 245 -11.78 -7.63 -7.24
CA LEU A 245 -12.15 -6.22 -7.28
C LEU A 245 -13.40 -6.06 -8.14
N HIS A 246 -14.44 -5.41 -7.62
CA HIS A 246 -15.73 -5.32 -8.31
C HIS A 246 -16.32 -3.90 -8.28
N ASP A 247 -16.87 -3.41 -7.17
CA ASP A 247 -17.39 -2.03 -7.07
C ASP A 247 -16.36 -1.08 -6.41
N ASP A 248 -15.07 -1.44 -6.47
CA ASP A 248 -14.02 -0.69 -5.81
C ASP A 248 -13.58 0.55 -6.62
N GLU A 249 -13.42 1.68 -5.94
CA GLU A 249 -12.86 2.91 -6.50
C GLU A 249 -11.55 3.28 -5.80
N LEU A 250 -10.46 3.38 -6.57
CA LEU A 250 -9.13 3.65 -6.05
C LEU A 250 -8.50 4.85 -6.74
N THR A 251 -8.11 5.85 -5.95
CA THR A 251 -7.40 7.04 -6.42
C THR A 251 -6.01 7.09 -5.82
N GLY A 252 -4.99 6.96 -6.68
CA GLY A 252 -3.57 6.97 -6.29
C GLY A 252 -2.83 5.74 -6.80
N ARG A 253 -1.58 5.56 -6.36
CA ARG A 253 -0.72 4.47 -6.85
C ARG A 253 -1.23 3.12 -6.36
N PHE A 254 -1.28 2.15 -7.25
CA PHE A 254 -1.61 0.76 -6.90
C PHE A 254 -0.45 -0.16 -7.24
N HIS A 255 -0.16 -1.10 -6.33
CA HIS A 255 0.79 -2.17 -6.59
C HIS A 255 0.36 -3.51 -6.00
N SER A 256 0.55 -4.59 -6.75
CA SER A 256 0.43 -5.95 -6.23
C SER A 256 1.62 -6.80 -6.65
N ASN A 257 2.29 -7.45 -5.70
CA ASN A 257 3.38 -8.39 -6.00
C ASN A 257 2.87 -9.69 -6.66
N SER A 258 1.55 -9.92 -6.71
CA SER A 258 0.93 -11.03 -7.42
C SER A 258 -0.18 -10.59 -8.37
N SER A 259 -0.74 -11.52 -9.16
CA SER A 259 -1.89 -11.25 -10.03
C SER A 259 -3.10 -10.83 -9.23
N ILE A 260 -3.72 -9.72 -9.64
CA ILE A 260 -5.01 -9.28 -9.12
C ILE A 260 -6.15 -9.92 -9.90
N ILE A 261 -7.33 -10.00 -9.27
CA ILE A 261 -8.56 -10.47 -9.89
C ILE A 261 -9.51 -9.29 -10.02
N VAL A 262 -10.04 -9.08 -11.22
CA VAL A 262 -11.06 -8.07 -11.51
C VAL A 262 -12.33 -8.77 -11.99
N SER A 263 -13.46 -8.38 -11.41
CA SER A 263 -14.79 -8.83 -11.79
C SER A 263 -15.64 -7.65 -12.24
N ARG A 264 -16.73 -7.94 -12.97
CA ARG A 264 -17.71 -6.92 -13.36
C ARG A 264 -19.11 -7.53 -13.46
N SER A 265 -20.12 -6.77 -13.08
CA SER A 265 -21.52 -7.19 -13.25
C SER A 265 -22.37 -6.00 -13.73
N GLY A 266 -23.11 -6.20 -14.83
CA GLY A 266 -23.86 -5.11 -15.45
C GLY A 266 -22.98 -3.91 -15.81
N ARG A 267 -23.24 -2.76 -15.17
CA ARG A 267 -22.46 -1.51 -15.31
C ARG A 267 -21.44 -1.29 -14.17
N THR A 268 -21.38 -2.20 -13.21
CA THR A 268 -20.46 -2.14 -12.07
C THR A 268 -19.15 -2.81 -12.42
N GLN A 269 -18.07 -2.06 -12.26
CA GLN A 269 -16.69 -2.49 -12.48
C GLN A 269 -15.76 -1.61 -11.65
N PRO A 270 -14.57 -2.10 -11.28
CA PRO A 270 -13.68 -1.31 -10.45
C PRO A 270 -13.06 -0.18 -11.26
N ARG A 271 -12.64 0.87 -10.56
CA ARG A 271 -12.06 2.08 -11.17
C ARG A 271 -10.75 2.45 -10.51
N PHE A 272 -9.66 2.37 -11.28
CA PHE A 272 -8.34 2.81 -10.84
C PHE A 272 -7.98 4.14 -11.50
N ARG A 273 -8.04 5.23 -10.73
CA ARG A 273 -7.74 6.57 -11.24
C ARG A 273 -6.24 6.89 -11.28
N GLY A 274 -5.41 6.09 -10.62
CA GLY A 274 -3.94 6.19 -10.67
C GLY A 274 -3.29 5.01 -11.37
N LYS A 275 -1.98 5.13 -11.62
CA LYS A 275 -1.20 4.08 -12.30
C LYS A 275 -1.25 2.77 -11.50
N VAL A 276 -1.56 1.68 -12.20
CA VAL A 276 -1.61 0.33 -11.65
C VAL A 276 -0.37 -0.43 -12.06
N THR A 277 0.28 -1.05 -11.09
CA THR A 277 1.46 -1.89 -11.33
C THR A 277 1.31 -3.26 -10.69
N THR A 278 1.84 -4.30 -11.32
CA THR A 278 1.91 -5.63 -10.71
C THR A 278 3.15 -6.39 -11.15
N SER A 279 3.70 -7.22 -10.25
CA SER A 279 4.80 -8.11 -10.58
C SER A 279 4.38 -9.34 -11.37
N ALA A 280 3.09 -9.65 -11.40
CA ALA A 280 2.58 -10.65 -12.30
C ALA A 280 2.58 -10.15 -13.74
N PHE A 281 2.69 -11.08 -14.69
CA PHE A 281 2.58 -10.80 -16.12
C PHE A 281 1.12 -10.73 -16.61
N GLU A 282 0.16 -11.05 -15.74
CA GLU A 282 -1.27 -11.07 -16.09
C GLU A 282 -2.16 -10.59 -14.94
N ILE A 283 -3.33 -10.07 -15.34
CA ILE A 283 -4.50 -9.84 -14.48
C ILE A 283 -5.51 -10.93 -14.80
N LYS A 284 -6.16 -11.45 -13.75
CA LYS A 284 -7.19 -12.47 -13.86
C LYS A 284 -8.58 -11.85 -13.90
N ALA A 285 -9.47 -12.43 -14.69
CA ALA A 285 -10.89 -12.15 -14.62
C ALA A 285 -11.53 -13.08 -13.57
N GLY A 286 -12.32 -12.53 -12.65
CA GLY A 286 -12.99 -13.33 -11.60
C GLY A 286 -14.18 -14.13 -12.13
N ASP A 287 -14.76 -13.69 -13.25
CA ASP A 287 -15.93 -14.29 -13.88
C ASP A 287 -15.54 -15.04 -15.16
N ARG A 288 -16.22 -16.16 -15.44
CA ARG A 288 -15.84 -17.13 -16.50
C ARG A 288 -15.83 -16.59 -17.94
N TYR A 289 -16.40 -15.41 -18.22
CA TYR A 289 -16.67 -14.94 -19.60
C TYR A 289 -16.48 -13.45 -19.85
N THR A 290 -15.87 -12.70 -18.92
CA THR A 290 -15.89 -11.24 -19.01
C THR A 290 -14.56 -10.68 -19.51
N PHE A 291 -14.58 -10.16 -20.74
CA PHE A 291 -13.53 -9.27 -21.24
C PHE A 291 -13.40 -8.08 -20.30
N ILE A 292 -12.18 -7.78 -19.84
CA ILE A 292 -11.87 -6.59 -19.04
C ILE A 292 -11.56 -5.45 -20.01
N ASP A 293 -12.40 -4.42 -20.01
CA ASP A 293 -12.06 -3.17 -20.68
C ASP A 293 -10.97 -2.45 -19.88
N ARG A 294 -9.71 -2.68 -20.27
CA ARG A 294 -8.55 -2.14 -19.58
C ARG A 294 -8.52 -0.62 -19.59
N ALA A 295 -9.02 0.04 -20.65
CA ALA A 295 -9.02 1.50 -20.72
C ALA A 295 -10.04 2.11 -19.74
N ALA A 296 -11.19 1.45 -19.56
CA ALA A 296 -12.20 1.89 -18.61
C ALA A 296 -11.82 1.59 -17.14
N VAL A 297 -11.17 0.45 -16.88
CA VAL A 297 -10.76 0.07 -15.51
C VAL A 297 -9.46 0.76 -15.09
N PHE A 298 -8.50 0.93 -16.01
CA PHE A 298 -7.17 1.48 -15.76
C PHE A 298 -6.86 2.70 -16.66
N PRO A 299 -7.62 3.80 -16.57
CA PRO A 299 -7.42 5.00 -17.39
C PRO A 299 -6.00 5.60 -17.29
N ALA A 300 -5.33 5.46 -16.14
CA ALA A 300 -3.96 5.93 -15.93
C ALA A 300 -2.88 4.89 -16.30
N GLY A 301 -3.28 3.76 -16.89
CA GLY A 301 -2.39 2.71 -17.38
C GLY A 301 -2.14 1.58 -16.38
N LEU A 302 -1.84 0.42 -16.95
CA LEU A 302 -1.46 -0.82 -16.27
C LEU A 302 -0.06 -1.25 -16.72
N GLU A 303 0.82 -1.52 -15.77
CA GLU A 303 2.16 -2.05 -16.01
C GLU A 303 2.33 -3.41 -15.29
N THR A 304 2.57 -4.46 -16.07
CA THR A 304 2.74 -5.85 -15.58
C THR A 304 4.20 -6.28 -15.63
N GLY A 305 4.60 -7.24 -14.81
CA GLY A 305 5.97 -7.77 -14.77
C GLY A 305 6.99 -6.80 -14.15
N VAL A 306 6.55 -5.82 -13.37
CA VAL A 306 7.47 -4.92 -12.64
C VAL A 306 8.12 -5.65 -11.45
N PRO A 307 9.32 -5.27 -10.99
CA PRO A 307 9.92 -5.89 -9.81
C PRO A 307 9.00 -5.82 -8.58
N ALA A 308 8.97 -6.91 -7.82
CA ALA A 308 8.21 -7.00 -6.57
C ALA A 308 8.82 -6.09 -5.49
N LEU A 309 7.95 -5.42 -4.73
CA LEU A 309 8.36 -4.62 -3.58
C LEU A 309 8.58 -5.53 -2.37
N ARG A 310 9.75 -5.46 -1.75
CA ARG A 310 10.04 -6.32 -0.59
C ARG A 310 9.33 -5.81 0.67
N VAL A 311 8.47 -6.66 1.24
CA VAL A 311 7.88 -6.43 2.56
C VAL A 311 8.95 -6.64 3.65
N PRO A 312 9.17 -5.69 4.56
CA PRO A 312 10.19 -5.83 5.61
C PRO A 312 9.87 -6.99 6.55
N LYS A 313 10.89 -7.75 6.94
CA LYS A 313 10.73 -8.87 7.89
C LYS A 313 10.26 -8.40 9.27
N ASN A 314 10.80 -7.28 9.75
CA ASN A 314 10.42 -6.68 11.03
C ASN A 314 9.93 -5.26 10.76
N VAL A 315 8.69 -4.96 11.10
CA VAL A 315 8.06 -3.66 10.84
C VAL A 315 7.81 -2.87 12.13
N SER A 316 7.81 -3.55 13.28
CA SER A 316 7.66 -2.93 14.61
C SER A 316 8.98 -2.69 15.35
N GLN A 317 10.13 -2.87 14.68
CA GLN A 317 11.44 -2.54 15.26
C GLN A 317 11.63 -1.02 15.27
N LEU A 318 11.11 -0.39 16.31
CA LEU A 318 11.21 1.04 16.54
C LEU A 318 12.45 1.34 17.39
N THR A 319 13.12 2.45 17.07
CA THR A 319 14.16 3.01 17.94
C THR A 319 13.55 3.28 19.32
N PRO A 320 14.26 3.00 20.44
CA PRO A 320 13.76 3.31 21.77
C PRO A 320 13.27 4.75 21.87
N LEU A 321 12.00 4.93 22.22
CA LEU A 321 11.39 6.23 22.48
C LEU A 321 11.29 6.46 23.99
N PRO A 322 11.41 7.72 24.47
CA PRO A 322 11.20 8.05 25.87
C PRO A 322 9.74 7.78 26.26
N ASP A 323 9.49 7.35 27.50
CA ASP A 323 8.14 6.98 27.98
C ASP A 323 7.10 8.11 27.89
N SER A 324 7.54 9.35 27.82
CA SER A 324 6.68 10.51 27.56
C SER A 324 6.05 10.50 26.16
N LEU A 325 6.64 9.80 25.19
CA LEU A 325 6.21 9.71 23.79
C LEU A 325 5.63 8.34 23.40
N VAL A 326 5.45 7.45 24.37
CA VAL A 326 4.92 6.11 24.13
C VAL A 326 3.94 5.68 25.20
N GLN A 327 2.89 4.97 24.79
CA GLN A 327 1.97 4.23 25.64
C GLN A 327 2.07 2.75 25.26
N ARG A 328 2.34 1.89 26.24
CA ARG A 328 2.47 0.43 26.02
C ARG A 328 1.29 -0.30 26.65
N PHE A 329 0.88 -1.38 26.00
CA PHE A 329 -0.19 -2.28 26.45
C PHE A 329 0.23 -3.73 26.19
N ASP A 330 0.15 -4.57 27.21
CA ASP A 330 0.46 -6.01 27.14
C ASP A 330 -0.81 -6.89 27.09
N HIS A 331 -1.98 -6.27 27.18
CA HIS A 331 -3.31 -6.89 27.15
C HIS A 331 -4.22 -6.23 26.11
N GLU A 332 -5.42 -6.78 25.96
CA GLU A 332 -6.43 -6.24 25.05
C GLU A 332 -7.02 -4.92 25.57
N VAL A 333 -7.05 -3.90 24.72
CA VAL A 333 -7.52 -2.55 25.08
C VAL A 333 -8.36 -1.92 23.97
N TRP A 334 -9.33 -1.10 24.38
CA TRP A 334 -10.17 -0.27 23.52
C TRP A 334 -9.75 1.18 23.62
N ILE A 335 -9.13 1.69 22.57
CA ILE A 335 -8.62 3.04 22.43
C ILE A 335 -9.64 3.89 21.67
N THR A 336 -10.00 5.03 22.24
CA THR A 336 -10.84 6.04 21.59
C THR A 336 -10.07 7.36 21.49
N PHE A 337 -9.82 7.81 20.27
CA PHE A 337 -9.25 9.12 19.98
C PHE A 337 -10.32 10.21 20.12
N GLU A 338 -9.93 11.34 20.68
CA GLU A 338 -10.83 12.45 21.00
C GLU A 338 -10.35 13.74 20.34
N ARG A 339 -11.32 14.57 19.93
CA ARG A 339 -11.07 15.84 19.23
C ARG A 339 -10.20 16.81 20.04
N GLU A 340 -10.12 16.65 21.37
CA GLU A 340 -9.41 17.55 22.30
C GLU A 340 -7.90 17.26 22.43
N LYS A 341 -7.28 16.61 21.42
CA LYS A 341 -5.88 16.13 21.46
C LYS A 341 -5.65 15.16 22.62
N THR A 342 -6.62 14.32 22.88
CA THR A 342 -6.57 13.28 23.90
C THR A 342 -6.89 11.94 23.26
N PHE A 343 -6.47 10.88 23.92
CA PHE A 343 -7.02 9.56 23.69
C PHE A 343 -7.33 8.93 25.04
N SER A 344 -8.35 8.10 25.06
CA SER A 344 -8.72 7.31 26.23
C SER A 344 -8.65 5.84 25.92
N TRP A 345 -8.49 5.02 26.95
CA TRP A 345 -8.52 3.57 26.81
C TRP A 345 -9.21 2.88 27.97
N ARG A 346 -9.68 1.66 27.69
CA ARG A 346 -10.22 0.72 28.67
C ARG A 346 -9.65 -0.68 28.37
N GLY A 347 -9.25 -1.41 29.42
CA GLY A 347 -8.88 -2.82 29.31
C GLY A 347 -10.11 -3.74 29.20
N SER A 348 -9.88 -5.03 29.01
CA SER A 348 -10.93 -6.06 28.94
C SER A 348 -11.60 -6.39 30.29
N ASP A 349 -11.00 -5.97 31.41
CA ASP A 349 -11.54 -6.21 32.75
C ASP A 349 -12.86 -5.42 32.94
N PRO A 350 -13.86 -5.88 33.73
CA PRO A 350 -15.17 -5.25 33.80
C PRO A 350 -15.21 -3.96 34.65
N ALA A 351 -14.11 -3.58 35.31
CA ALA A 351 -14.03 -2.43 36.21
C ALA A 351 -12.81 -1.47 36.10
N PRO A 352 -11.99 -1.42 35.03
CA PRO A 352 -10.99 -0.37 34.91
C PRO A 352 -11.69 0.92 34.52
N ALA A 353 -11.55 1.93 35.40
CA ALA A 353 -11.92 3.30 35.07
C ALA A 353 -11.31 3.68 33.72
N ARG A 354 -12.08 4.41 32.90
CA ARG A 354 -11.59 4.95 31.62
C ARG A 354 -10.36 5.81 31.92
N GLN A 355 -9.21 5.42 31.37
CA GLN A 355 -7.98 6.19 31.49
C GLN A 355 -7.86 7.11 30.28
N THR A 356 -7.27 8.28 30.48
CA THR A 356 -7.16 9.32 29.44
C THR A 356 -5.77 9.91 29.46
N ARG A 357 -5.20 10.18 28.28
CA ARG A 357 -3.89 10.82 28.12
C ARG A 357 -3.95 11.86 27.01
N ARG A 358 -3.27 12.98 27.24
CA ARG A 358 -3.10 14.03 26.25
C ARG A 358 -1.99 13.65 25.26
N LEU A 359 -2.25 13.86 23.97
CA LEU A 359 -1.28 13.69 22.91
C LEU A 359 -0.31 14.88 22.89
N PRO A 360 1.02 14.65 22.85
CA PRO A 360 1.99 15.71 22.69
C PRO A 360 1.97 16.26 21.25
N ARG A 361 2.67 17.38 21.02
CA ARG A 361 2.90 17.91 19.65
C ARG A 361 3.86 17.06 18.82
N LYS A 362 4.68 16.24 19.46
CA LYS A 362 5.63 15.34 18.81
C LYS A 362 4.92 14.02 18.44
N PRO A 363 5.44 13.26 17.45
CA PRO A 363 4.95 11.92 17.16
C PRO A 363 4.81 11.06 18.42
N PHE A 364 3.63 10.48 18.60
CA PHE A 364 3.29 9.65 19.75
C PHE A 364 3.04 8.20 19.31
N LEU A 365 3.56 7.25 20.09
CA LEU A 365 3.43 5.82 19.81
C LEU A 365 2.46 5.17 20.80
N ILE A 366 1.49 4.43 20.28
CA ILE A 366 0.70 3.48 21.06
C ILE A 366 1.13 2.07 20.64
N PHE A 367 1.65 1.27 21.57
CA PHE A 367 2.31 0.01 21.27
C PHE A 367 1.68 -1.17 22.02
N GLY A 368 1.18 -2.15 21.27
CA GLY A 368 0.68 -3.43 21.76
C GLY A 368 1.78 -4.48 21.78
N GLU A 369 2.19 -4.90 22.98
CA GLU A 369 3.22 -5.89 23.24
C GLU A 369 2.68 -7.32 23.16
N GLY A 370 3.58 -8.26 22.84
CA GLY A 370 3.24 -9.69 22.82
C GLY A 370 2.01 -10.00 21.97
N LYS A 371 0.95 -10.49 22.64
CA LYS A 371 -0.32 -10.88 22.02
C LYS A 371 -1.43 -9.83 22.15
N ALA A 372 -1.13 -8.64 22.67
CA ALA A 372 -2.09 -7.56 22.86
C ALA A 372 -2.86 -7.26 21.56
N THR A 373 -4.18 -7.11 21.70
CA THR A 373 -5.07 -6.63 20.64
C THR A 373 -5.46 -5.19 20.94
N LEU A 374 -5.25 -4.30 19.98
CA LEU A 374 -5.61 -2.89 20.11
C LEU A 374 -6.87 -2.61 19.30
N HIS A 375 -7.96 -2.28 19.96
CA HIS A 375 -9.19 -1.80 19.31
C HIS A 375 -9.12 -0.28 19.20
N VAL A 376 -9.46 0.29 18.04
CA VAL A 376 -9.30 1.72 17.76
C VAL A 376 -10.54 2.32 17.09
N GLN A 377 -10.88 3.53 17.50
CA GLN A 377 -11.92 4.38 16.91
C GLN A 377 -11.74 5.86 17.33
N GLY A 378 -12.50 6.76 16.73
CA GLY A 378 -12.67 8.15 17.18
C GLY A 378 -12.03 9.19 16.26
N VAL A 379 -11.72 10.36 16.82
CA VAL A 379 -11.23 11.53 16.08
C VAL A 379 -9.78 11.82 16.47
N VAL A 380 -8.86 11.73 15.51
CA VAL A 380 -7.42 11.92 15.71
C VAL A 380 -7.06 13.40 15.55
N HIS A 381 -6.52 13.98 16.63
CA HIS A 381 -5.94 15.32 16.63
C HIS A 381 -4.48 15.25 17.09
N GLY A 382 -3.55 15.15 16.14
CA GLY A 382 -2.12 14.98 16.36
C GLY A 382 -1.47 13.91 15.48
N VAL A 383 -0.19 13.62 15.77
CA VAL A 383 0.65 12.69 15.01
C VAL A 383 0.83 11.40 15.79
N VAL A 384 0.14 10.34 15.39
CA VAL A 384 0.07 9.07 16.14
C VAL A 384 0.42 7.87 15.26
N LEU A 385 1.25 6.97 15.80
CA LEU A 385 1.38 5.60 15.32
C LEU A 385 0.73 4.65 16.34
N VAL A 386 -0.25 3.86 15.91
CA VAL A 386 -0.71 2.69 16.65
C VAL A 386 -0.03 1.47 16.06
N CYS A 387 0.69 0.72 16.89
CA CYS A 387 1.50 -0.40 16.47
C CYS A 387 1.17 -1.63 17.33
N ALA A 388 0.93 -2.78 16.72
CA ALA A 388 0.66 -4.02 17.46
C ALA A 388 1.36 -5.23 16.82
N ARG A 389 2.03 -6.05 17.64
CA ARG A 389 2.65 -7.29 17.15
C ARG A 389 1.64 -8.33 16.67
N ASN A 390 0.47 -8.39 17.30
CA ASN A 390 -0.55 -9.37 16.98
C ASN A 390 -1.61 -8.82 16.03
N LYS A 391 -2.43 -7.87 16.50
CA LYS A 391 -3.58 -7.40 15.74
C LYS A 391 -4.05 -6.02 16.17
N ILE A 392 -4.53 -5.23 15.21
CA ILE A 392 -5.32 -4.02 15.43
C ILE A 392 -6.75 -4.28 14.92
N VAL A 393 -7.75 -3.84 15.67
CA VAL A 393 -9.18 -3.94 15.29
C VAL A 393 -9.77 -2.54 15.19
N ILE A 394 -10.36 -2.21 14.05
CA ILE A 394 -11.07 -0.95 13.83
C ILE A 394 -12.52 -1.17 14.22
N THR A 395 -12.96 -0.52 15.30
CA THR A 395 -14.30 -0.72 15.90
C THR A 395 -15.31 0.35 15.50
N GLY A 396 -14.87 1.42 14.83
CA GLY A 396 -15.71 2.50 14.34
C GLY A 396 -14.91 3.42 13.44
N ASN A 397 -15.48 4.59 13.13
CA ASN A 397 -14.79 5.58 12.31
C ASN A 397 -13.46 6.00 12.95
N LEU A 398 -12.49 6.29 12.10
CA LEU A 398 -11.23 6.93 12.46
C LEU A 398 -11.10 8.16 11.58
N GLU A 399 -11.29 9.35 12.14
CA GLU A 399 -11.33 10.59 11.35
C GLU A 399 -10.27 11.58 11.86
N TYR A 400 -9.60 12.29 10.95
CA TYR A 400 -8.81 13.46 11.34
C TYR A 400 -9.70 14.56 11.91
N ALA A 401 -9.23 15.25 12.95
CA ALA A 401 -9.95 16.35 13.57
C ALA A 401 -10.10 17.55 12.64
N THR A 402 -9.10 17.76 11.77
CA THR A 402 -9.10 18.81 10.75
C THR A 402 -10.08 18.48 9.61
N PRO A 403 -10.95 19.42 9.19
CA PRO A 403 -11.83 19.22 8.05
C PRO A 403 -11.08 18.90 6.74
N LEU A 404 -11.68 18.07 5.88
CA LEU A 404 -11.05 17.61 4.63
C LEU A 404 -10.59 18.75 3.70
N ALA A 405 -11.36 19.85 3.63
CA ALA A 405 -11.02 21.02 2.82
C ALA A 405 -9.71 21.72 3.24
N GLU A 406 -9.30 21.52 4.49
CA GLU A 406 -8.10 22.13 5.08
C GLU A 406 -7.01 21.09 5.39
N LEU A 407 -7.23 19.83 4.99
CA LEU A 407 -6.36 18.72 5.39
C LEU A 407 -4.91 18.93 4.95
N TRP A 408 -4.69 19.60 3.82
CA TRP A 408 -3.36 19.92 3.28
C TRP A 408 -2.51 20.81 4.23
N ARG A 409 -3.12 21.53 5.18
CA ARG A 409 -2.44 22.27 6.26
C ARG A 409 -2.39 21.51 7.58
N SER A 410 -3.06 20.37 7.68
CA SER A 410 -3.19 19.62 8.91
C SER A 410 -1.92 18.86 9.26
N ASP A 411 -1.55 18.92 10.53
CA ASP A 411 -0.54 18.08 11.15
C ASP A 411 -1.15 16.80 11.77
N ASP A 412 -2.42 16.48 11.49
CA ASP A 412 -3.06 15.25 11.96
C ASP A 412 -2.62 14.07 11.07
N TYR A 413 -1.98 13.07 11.68
CA TYR A 413 -1.51 11.86 11.01
C TYR A 413 -1.81 10.64 11.89
N LEU A 414 -2.41 9.61 11.28
CA LEU A 414 -2.62 8.32 11.90
C LEU A 414 -1.95 7.24 11.05
N GLY A 415 -1.02 6.51 11.66
CA GLY A 415 -0.55 5.23 11.15
C GLY A 415 -1.11 4.09 11.99
N LEU A 416 -1.64 3.05 11.36
CA LEU A 416 -1.91 1.75 11.98
C LEU A 416 -0.93 0.73 11.41
N LEU A 417 -0.12 0.11 12.26
CA LEU A 417 0.91 -0.85 11.86
C LEU A 417 0.74 -2.13 12.67
N SER A 418 0.44 -3.24 11.99
CA SER A 418 0.41 -4.56 12.62
C SER A 418 1.40 -5.52 12.00
N GLU A 419 2.15 -6.26 12.83
CA GLU A 419 2.95 -7.40 12.33
C GLU A 419 2.09 -8.63 12.00
N GLY A 420 0.86 -8.67 12.51
CA GLY A 420 -0.18 -9.60 12.09
C GLY A 420 -1.25 -8.86 11.30
N ASN A 421 -2.47 -8.81 11.82
CA ASN A 421 -3.64 -8.40 11.05
C ASN A 421 -4.17 -7.01 11.45
N ILE A 422 -4.78 -6.33 10.48
CA ILE A 422 -5.68 -5.20 10.75
C ILE A 422 -7.08 -5.64 10.34
N GLU A 423 -8.04 -5.52 11.26
CA GLU A 423 -9.37 -6.07 11.06
C GLU A 423 -10.45 -5.02 11.28
N ILE A 424 -11.43 -4.95 10.39
CA ILE A 424 -12.66 -4.21 10.65
C ILE A 424 -13.59 -5.11 11.46
N ALA A 425 -14.09 -4.60 12.59
CA ALA A 425 -14.98 -5.34 13.47
C ALA A 425 -16.31 -5.71 12.77
N PRO A 426 -17.07 -6.70 13.29
CA PRO A 426 -18.35 -7.08 12.73
C PRO A 426 -19.37 -5.93 12.72
N ALA A 427 -20.42 -6.05 11.90
CA ALA A 427 -21.43 -5.01 11.73
C ALA A 427 -22.20 -4.67 13.02
N HIS A 428 -22.32 -5.61 13.97
CA HIS A 428 -22.93 -5.30 15.28
C HIS A 428 -22.06 -4.39 16.17
N ILE A 429 -20.78 -4.19 15.82
CA ILE A 429 -19.86 -3.29 16.52
C ILE A 429 -19.72 -1.96 15.78
N THR A 430 -19.46 -2.02 14.47
CA THR A 430 -19.21 -0.83 13.61
C THR A 430 -20.50 -0.20 13.09
N GLY A 431 -21.64 -0.86 13.27
CA GLY A 431 -22.89 -0.52 12.62
C GLY A 431 -23.02 -1.12 11.21
N PRO A 432 -24.24 -1.09 10.64
CA PRO A 432 -24.51 -1.60 9.29
C PRO A 432 -24.13 -0.63 8.17
N GLY A 433 -23.83 0.64 8.51
CA GLY A 433 -23.59 1.71 7.55
C GLY A 433 -22.13 1.85 7.12
N ASP A 434 -21.86 2.98 6.47
CA ASP A 434 -20.54 3.34 5.97
C ASP A 434 -19.50 3.42 7.09
N LEU A 435 -18.25 3.05 6.77
CA LEU A 435 -17.11 3.15 7.66
C LEU A 435 -16.08 4.08 7.07
N THR A 436 -15.69 5.11 7.82
CA THR A 436 -14.68 6.09 7.39
C THR A 436 -13.38 5.90 8.16
N ILE A 437 -12.26 5.81 7.44
CA ILE A 437 -10.92 5.64 7.99
C ILE A 437 -9.98 6.66 7.34
N HIS A 438 -9.43 7.57 8.14
CA HIS A 438 -8.39 8.51 7.78
C HIS A 438 -7.08 8.03 8.41
N ALA A 439 -6.34 7.19 7.67
CA ALA A 439 -5.12 6.59 8.18
C ALA A 439 -4.26 5.98 7.06
N ALA A 440 -2.97 5.84 7.35
CA ALA A 440 -2.13 4.86 6.67
C ALA A 440 -2.18 3.52 7.41
N LEU A 441 -2.57 2.46 6.73
CA LEU A 441 -2.71 1.10 7.25
C LEU A 441 -1.59 0.21 6.70
N PHE A 442 -0.89 -0.48 7.60
CA PHE A 442 0.09 -1.52 7.27
C PHE A 442 -0.21 -2.80 8.04
N ALA A 443 -0.80 -3.79 7.38
CA ALA A 443 -1.04 -5.12 7.93
C ALA A 443 -0.04 -6.10 7.32
N LYS A 444 1.00 -6.51 8.03
CA LYS A 444 1.97 -7.47 7.47
C LYS A 444 1.32 -8.81 7.12
N GLY A 445 0.31 -9.22 7.90
CA GLY A 445 -0.56 -10.36 7.61
C GLY A 445 -1.72 -9.95 6.70
N GLU A 446 -2.93 -10.00 7.24
CA GLU A 446 -4.16 -9.76 6.48
C GLU A 446 -4.84 -8.45 6.89
N PHE A 447 -5.32 -7.69 5.89
CA PHE A 447 -6.39 -6.73 6.12
C PHE A 447 -7.74 -7.39 5.81
N ARG A 448 -8.62 -7.48 6.80
CA ARG A 448 -9.91 -8.17 6.65
C ARG A 448 -11.10 -7.47 7.25
N VAL A 449 -12.26 -7.72 6.66
CA VAL A 449 -13.57 -7.35 7.20
C VAL A 449 -14.19 -8.57 7.86
N ARG A 450 -14.42 -8.52 9.17
CA ARG A 450 -15.08 -9.63 9.88
C ARG A 450 -16.54 -9.74 9.45
N ASP A 451 -16.98 -10.99 9.27
CA ASP A 451 -18.36 -11.36 8.98
C ASP A 451 -18.96 -10.58 7.79
N PHE A 452 -18.14 -10.36 6.74
CA PHE A 452 -18.51 -9.57 5.56
C PHE A 452 -19.74 -10.10 4.81
N VAL A 453 -20.13 -11.36 5.04
CA VAL A 453 -21.34 -11.97 4.46
C VAL A 453 -22.63 -11.48 5.15
N HIS A 454 -22.55 -10.95 6.38
CA HIS A 454 -23.70 -10.51 7.17
C HIS A 454 -24.02 -9.00 6.99
N GLY A 455 -23.52 -8.36 5.92
CA GLY A 455 -23.82 -6.97 5.59
C GLY A 455 -24.90 -6.85 4.51
N HIS A 456 -25.83 -5.91 4.67
CA HIS A 456 -26.83 -5.59 3.64
C HIS A 456 -26.20 -4.74 2.52
N GLY A 457 -25.30 -5.33 1.71
CA GLY A 457 -25.02 -4.99 0.30
C GLY A 457 -24.75 -3.55 -0.17
N GLN A 458 -24.71 -2.53 0.70
CA GLN A 458 -24.82 -1.12 0.27
C GLN A 458 -23.93 -0.14 1.04
N ALA A 459 -23.22 -0.59 2.06
CA ALA A 459 -22.32 0.30 2.80
C ALA A 459 -21.02 0.52 2.01
N ARG A 460 -20.34 1.62 2.29
CA ARG A 460 -19.02 1.93 1.74
C ARG A 460 -17.95 1.96 2.82
N LEU A 461 -16.81 1.38 2.48
CA LEU A 461 -15.58 1.56 3.24
C LEU A 461 -14.80 2.71 2.60
N HIS A 462 -14.81 3.90 3.21
CA HIS A 462 -14.04 5.05 2.74
C HIS A 462 -12.72 5.13 3.49
N LEU A 463 -11.62 4.96 2.76
CA LEU A 463 -10.26 5.09 3.27
C LEU A 463 -9.60 6.32 2.64
N LEU A 464 -9.35 7.36 3.44
CA LEU A 464 -8.44 8.45 3.07
C LEU A 464 -7.06 8.17 3.65
N GLY A 465 -6.12 7.80 2.80
CA GLY A 465 -4.76 7.45 3.21
C GLY A 465 -4.14 6.38 2.33
N SER A 466 -3.72 5.27 2.93
CA SER A 466 -3.04 4.17 2.23
C SER A 466 -3.35 2.83 2.86
N LEU A 467 -3.51 1.78 2.07
CA LEU A 467 -3.65 0.40 2.55
C LEU A 467 -2.53 -0.49 2.02
N SER A 468 -1.64 -0.93 2.90
CA SER A 468 -0.61 -1.92 2.60
C SER A 468 -0.88 -3.20 3.37
N ALA A 469 -1.01 -4.33 2.68
CA ALA A 469 -1.31 -5.60 3.31
C ALA A 469 -0.49 -6.76 2.75
N GLY A 470 -0.21 -7.78 3.57
CA GLY A 470 0.31 -9.05 3.10
C GLY A 470 -0.72 -9.78 2.23
N THR A 471 -1.99 -9.75 2.63
CA THR A 471 -3.13 -10.25 1.85
C THR A 471 -4.43 -9.53 2.25
N LEU A 472 -5.50 -9.76 1.51
CA LEU A 472 -6.82 -9.16 1.73
C LEU A 472 -7.91 -10.24 1.86
N SER A 473 -8.93 -9.96 2.67
CA SER A 473 -10.23 -10.61 2.57
C SER A 473 -11.14 -9.86 1.62
N ALA A 474 -12.23 -10.51 1.20
CA ALA A 474 -13.33 -9.81 0.57
C ALA A 474 -13.91 -8.77 1.54
N THR A 475 -14.22 -7.59 1.02
CA THR A 475 -14.94 -6.51 1.71
C THR A 475 -16.43 -6.58 1.35
N GLU A 476 -16.73 -6.94 0.10
CA GLU A 476 -18.06 -7.23 -0.42
C GLU A 476 -18.61 -8.59 0.06
N PRO A 477 -19.94 -8.72 0.26
CA PRO A 477 -20.97 -7.74 -0.09
C PRO A 477 -21.15 -6.61 0.94
N ARG A 478 -20.46 -6.67 2.08
CA ARG A 478 -20.67 -5.68 3.13
C ARG A 478 -20.26 -4.26 2.73
N TYR A 479 -19.07 -4.10 2.14
CA TYR A 479 -18.54 -2.80 1.74
C TYR A 479 -18.10 -2.80 0.28
N ALA A 480 -18.57 -1.81 -0.48
CA ALA A 480 -17.86 -1.34 -1.66
C ALA A 480 -16.69 -0.45 -1.20
N THR A 481 -15.46 -0.77 -1.62
CA THR A 481 -14.26 -0.08 -1.10
C THR A 481 -13.96 1.17 -1.91
N ARG A 482 -13.81 2.31 -1.23
CA ARG A 482 -13.30 3.55 -1.84
C ARG A 482 -12.01 3.96 -1.15
N ILE A 483 -10.89 3.90 -1.86
CA ILE A 483 -9.59 4.34 -1.36
C ILE A 483 -9.17 5.62 -2.07
N GLU A 484 -8.95 6.68 -1.29
CA GLU A 484 -8.40 7.94 -1.73
C GLU A 484 -7.03 8.15 -1.10
N PHE A 485 -6.04 8.34 -1.96
CA PHE A 485 -4.69 8.60 -1.51
C PHE A 485 -4.57 9.97 -0.83
N ASP A 486 -4.04 9.99 0.39
CA ASP A 486 -3.69 11.22 1.08
C ASP A 486 -2.40 11.81 0.48
N GLN A 487 -2.54 12.88 -0.30
CA GLN A 487 -1.43 13.53 -1.01
C GLN A 487 -0.31 14.03 -0.08
N ARG A 488 -0.59 14.24 1.21
CA ARG A 488 0.46 14.60 2.18
C ARG A 488 1.51 13.50 2.30
N PHE A 489 1.15 12.25 1.98
CA PHE A 489 2.06 11.13 1.99
C PHE A 489 3.11 11.16 0.87
N GLU A 490 2.98 12.04 -0.12
CA GLU A 490 4.00 12.21 -1.15
C GLU A 490 5.27 12.84 -0.61
N THR A 491 5.21 13.67 0.44
CA THR A 491 6.37 14.41 0.94
C THR A 491 6.79 13.97 2.34
N ARG A 492 5.92 13.26 3.04
CA ARG A 492 6.13 12.74 4.40
C ARG A 492 5.52 11.36 4.51
N ARG A 493 5.89 10.59 5.51
CA ARG A 493 5.18 9.38 5.91
C ARG A 493 4.57 9.56 7.30
N PRO A 494 3.52 8.80 7.64
CA PRO A 494 3.13 8.66 9.04
C PRO A 494 4.35 8.26 9.88
N PRO A 495 4.37 8.65 11.17
CA PRO A 495 5.55 8.46 12.01
C PRO A 495 5.99 6.99 12.04
N HIS A 496 7.26 6.75 11.71
CA HIS A 496 7.90 5.44 11.64
C HIS A 496 7.26 4.42 10.65
N PHE A 497 6.37 4.85 9.76
CA PHE A 497 5.68 3.93 8.84
C PHE A 497 6.65 3.21 7.87
N PRO A 498 6.46 1.93 7.52
CA PRO A 498 7.46 1.16 6.80
C PRO A 498 7.83 1.74 5.43
N MET A 499 9.11 1.61 5.05
CA MET A 499 9.62 1.98 3.73
C MET A 499 9.77 0.78 2.80
N THR A 500 9.49 0.98 1.51
CA THR A 500 9.75 -0.02 0.45
C THR A 500 11.24 -0.06 0.11
N ASP A 501 11.65 -0.93 -0.80
CA ASP A 501 12.99 -0.90 -1.41
C ASP A 501 13.02 -0.16 -2.77
N ARG A 502 11.94 0.52 -3.14
CA ARG A 502 11.84 1.28 -4.39
C ARG A 502 12.27 2.72 -4.21
N TYR A 503 12.97 3.22 -5.21
CA TYR A 503 13.34 4.63 -5.34
C TYR A 503 12.70 5.24 -6.58
N GLU A 504 12.44 6.53 -6.52
CA GLU A 504 12.04 7.34 -7.67
C GLU A 504 12.88 8.61 -7.75
N ILE A 505 13.04 9.16 -8.95
CA ILE A 505 13.74 10.44 -9.14
C ILE A 505 12.87 11.54 -8.56
N ALA A 506 13.35 12.18 -7.50
CA ALA A 506 12.70 13.33 -6.89
C ALA A 506 13.15 14.64 -7.54
N ARG A 507 14.41 14.72 -7.97
CA ARG A 507 14.99 15.89 -8.62
C ARG A 507 16.15 15.51 -9.52
N TRP A 508 16.27 16.19 -10.65
CA TRP A 508 17.44 16.12 -11.53
C TRP A 508 17.78 17.51 -12.06
N ASP A 509 19.06 17.88 -12.06
CA ASP A 509 19.56 19.10 -12.67
C ASP A 509 19.37 19.15 -14.20
N GLU A 510 19.32 18.00 -14.87
CA GLU A 510 19.18 17.83 -16.33
C GLU A 510 20.20 18.61 -17.18
N ARG A 511 21.25 19.12 -16.54
CA ARG A 511 22.33 19.89 -17.14
C ARG A 511 23.67 19.46 -16.55
N TRP A 512 24.67 19.40 -17.41
CA TRP A 512 26.06 19.32 -17.04
C TRP A 512 26.54 20.68 -16.54
N ARG A 513 27.28 20.67 -15.44
CA ARG A 513 28.06 21.81 -14.91
C ARG A 513 29.54 21.53 -15.12
N PHE A 514 30.30 22.53 -15.54
CA PHE A 514 31.75 22.41 -15.67
C PHE A 514 32.39 22.40 -14.27
N ALA A 515 33.15 21.35 -13.94
CA ALA A 515 33.92 21.29 -12.71
C ALA A 515 35.07 22.31 -12.80
N GLY A 516 35.07 23.31 -11.89
CA GLY A 516 36.02 24.43 -11.93
C GLY A 516 35.38 25.83 -11.78
N THR A 517 34.06 25.94 -11.67
CA THR A 517 33.37 27.19 -11.27
C THR A 517 32.91 27.11 -9.82
N ALA A 518 33.81 26.75 -8.92
CA ALA A 518 33.67 27.16 -7.52
C ALA A 518 34.28 28.56 -7.45
N ALA A 519 33.48 29.57 -7.12
CA ALA A 519 34.04 30.85 -6.70
C ALA A 519 34.82 30.59 -5.40
N GLU A 520 36.14 30.77 -5.44
CA GLU A 520 36.96 30.99 -4.24
C GLU A 520 36.49 32.23 -3.48
#